data_AF-A0A4U0RPG4-F1
#
_entry.id   AF-A0A4U0RPG4-F1
#
_cell.length_a   1.000
_cell.length_b   1.000
_cell.length_c   1.000
_cell.angle_alpha   90.00
_cell.angle_beta   90.00
_cell.angle_gamma   90.00
#
_symmetry.space_group_name_H-M   'P 1'
#
loop_
_entity.id
_entity.type
_entity.pdbx_description
1 polymer ?
#
loop_
_entity_poly.entity_id
_entity_poly.type
_entity_poly.pdbx_seq_one_letter_code
_entity_poly.pdbx_strand_id
1 'polypeptide(L)'
;MSLERPEWFADLDAWWLPAVGDDVAAHVTPLGFDSQHRVHVECTGPAWKTQLQLLATPLLTKINEYVQGIEITGFIVRPHATRVPRLVTEKWGDLLGRDLADLIVPVTLGRHGQELVTKALTPEARDEAKQRSPEILRRIRELLGEHCTISSWPGLGLRPVTVLVAASPDWPDQQAVEDILLETWHDERVVLRGPLVNETVGFGLS
;
A
#
# COMPACT_ATOMS: atom_id res chain seq x y z
N MET A 1 5.63 17.64 -13.62
CA MET A 1 7.06 17.86 -13.27
C MET A 1 7.85 16.80 -14.00
N SER A 2 8.88 17.20 -14.75
CA SER A 2 9.77 16.24 -15.41
C SER A 2 10.72 15.67 -14.36
N LEU A 3 10.94 14.35 -14.39
CA LEU A 3 11.95 13.70 -13.57
C LEU A 3 13.25 13.63 -14.36
N GLU A 4 14.36 13.94 -13.70
CA GLU A 4 15.69 13.76 -14.27
C GLU A 4 16.10 12.29 -14.16
N ARG A 5 16.77 11.79 -15.20
CA ARG A 5 17.30 10.42 -15.26
C ARG A 5 18.72 10.51 -15.84
N PRO A 6 19.75 10.57 -14.98
CA PRO A 6 21.14 10.51 -15.42
C PRO A 6 21.43 9.26 -16.27
N GLU A 7 22.50 9.25 -17.05
CA GLU A 7 22.82 8.13 -17.94
C GLU A 7 22.93 6.78 -17.21
N TRP A 8 23.48 6.79 -15.99
CA TRP A 8 23.61 5.60 -15.15
C TRP A 8 22.27 5.11 -14.54
N PHE A 9 21.21 5.92 -14.59
CA PHE A 9 19.93 5.60 -13.95
C PHE A 9 19.29 4.32 -14.48
N ALA A 10 19.45 4.04 -15.77
CA ALA A 10 18.82 2.89 -16.42
C ALA A 10 19.38 1.54 -15.96
N ASP A 11 20.61 1.51 -15.45
CA ASP A 11 21.28 0.28 -15.00
C ASP A 11 20.97 -0.01 -13.53
N LEU A 12 19.74 -0.43 -13.26
CA LEU A 12 19.25 -0.67 -11.89
C LEU A 12 20.04 -1.76 -11.16
N ASP A 13 20.60 -2.72 -11.89
CA ASP A 13 21.41 -3.80 -11.31
C ASP A 13 22.77 -3.28 -10.81
N ALA A 14 23.25 -2.15 -11.34
CA ALA A 14 24.51 -1.54 -10.93
C ALA A 14 24.40 -0.63 -9.69
N TRP A 15 23.26 0.02 -9.45
CA TRP A 15 23.12 1.01 -8.36
C TRP A 15 21.91 0.83 -7.46
N TRP A 16 20.77 0.37 -7.97
CA TRP A 16 19.53 0.26 -7.19
C TRP A 16 19.50 -1.05 -6.41
N LEU A 17 19.56 -2.18 -7.12
CA LEU A 17 19.52 -3.52 -6.55
C LEU A 17 20.56 -3.72 -5.43
N PRO A 18 21.86 -3.42 -5.61
CA PRO A 18 22.85 -3.61 -4.54
C PRO A 18 22.67 -2.63 -3.36
N ALA A 19 22.06 -1.46 -3.58
CA ALA A 19 21.82 -0.49 -2.51
C ALA A 19 20.60 -0.86 -1.65
N VAL A 20 19.50 -1.31 -2.27
CA VAL A 20 18.23 -1.54 -1.58
C VAL A 20 17.94 -3.00 -1.24
N GLY A 21 18.62 -3.94 -1.91
CA GLY A 21 18.40 -5.38 -1.77
C GLY A 21 17.23 -5.92 -2.58
N ASP A 22 17.20 -7.24 -2.76
CA ASP A 22 16.26 -7.94 -3.66
C ASP A 22 14.78 -7.64 -3.34
N ASP A 23 14.42 -7.68 -2.06
CA ASP A 23 13.05 -7.50 -1.60
C ASP A 23 12.52 -6.08 -1.90
N VAL A 24 13.31 -5.05 -1.60
CA VAL A 24 12.93 -3.66 -1.90
C VAL A 24 12.93 -3.43 -3.41
N ALA A 25 13.92 -3.95 -4.13
CA ALA A 25 14.01 -3.79 -5.58
C ALA A 25 12.83 -4.45 -6.33
N ALA A 26 12.33 -5.58 -5.84
CA ALA A 26 11.16 -6.27 -6.39
C ALA A 26 9.86 -5.49 -6.21
N HIS A 27 9.79 -4.58 -5.23
CA HIS A 27 8.54 -3.95 -4.81
C HIS A 27 8.56 -2.42 -4.83
N VAL A 28 9.72 -1.81 -5.07
CA VAL A 28 9.93 -0.38 -5.15
C VAL A 28 10.76 -0.07 -6.40
N THR A 29 10.13 0.58 -7.37
CA THR A 29 10.74 0.94 -8.64
C THR A 29 11.11 2.43 -8.66
N PRO A 30 12.37 2.81 -8.92
CA PRO A 30 12.74 4.20 -9.07
C PRO A 30 12.24 4.76 -10.41
N LEU A 31 11.74 5.99 -10.40
CA LEU A 31 11.15 6.68 -11.55
C LEU A 31 12.03 7.81 -12.10
N GLY A 32 12.95 8.31 -11.26
CA GLY A 32 13.87 9.42 -11.55
C GLY A 32 13.96 10.39 -10.37
N PHE A 33 14.66 11.50 -10.57
CA PHE A 33 14.94 12.50 -9.54
C PHE A 33 14.16 13.80 -9.79
N ASP A 34 13.81 14.52 -8.72
CA ASP A 34 13.36 15.91 -8.86
C ASP A 34 14.49 16.92 -8.72
N SER A 35 14.17 18.19 -8.91
CA SER A 35 15.12 19.31 -8.75
C SER A 35 15.64 19.51 -7.33
N GLN A 36 15.14 18.76 -6.35
CA GLN A 36 15.63 18.76 -4.96
C GLN A 36 16.46 17.50 -4.68
N HIS A 37 16.81 16.73 -5.71
CA HIS A 37 17.55 15.47 -5.64
C HIS A 37 16.86 14.41 -4.80
N ARG A 38 15.52 14.37 -4.82
CA ARG A 38 14.76 13.29 -4.20
C ARG A 38 14.44 12.22 -5.24
N VAL A 39 14.65 10.96 -4.89
CA VAL A 39 14.27 9.83 -5.74
C VAL A 39 12.76 9.68 -5.68
N HIS A 40 12.12 9.83 -6.83
CA HIS A 40 10.73 9.41 -6.98
C HIS A 40 10.68 7.92 -7.18
N VAL A 41 9.86 7.23 -6.40
CA VAL A 41 9.67 5.80 -6.51
C VAL A 41 8.20 5.44 -6.64
N GLU A 42 7.95 4.24 -7.13
CA GLU A 42 6.64 3.62 -7.17
C GLU A 42 6.67 2.33 -6.34
N CYS A 43 5.70 2.17 -5.44
CA CYS A 43 5.60 1.00 -4.57
C CYS A 43 4.44 0.11 -4.99
N THR A 44 4.59 -1.21 -4.86
CA THR A 44 3.55 -2.20 -5.20
C THR A 44 2.34 -2.19 -4.24
N GLY A 45 2.44 -1.48 -3.12
CA GLY A 45 1.34 -1.31 -2.17
C GLY A 45 1.69 -0.45 -0.95
N PRO A 46 0.72 -0.26 -0.02
CA PRO A 46 0.89 0.56 1.17
C PRO A 46 1.98 0.04 2.14
N ALA A 47 2.12 -1.28 2.26
CA ALA A 47 3.14 -1.90 3.13
C ALA A 47 4.56 -1.48 2.71
N TRP A 48 4.88 -1.60 1.42
CA TRP A 48 6.18 -1.22 0.87
C TRP A 48 6.43 0.29 0.93
N LYS A 49 5.38 1.11 0.83
CA LYS A 49 5.49 2.54 1.11
C LYS A 49 5.93 2.78 2.56
N THR A 50 5.28 2.14 3.53
CA THR A 50 5.63 2.28 4.95
C THR A 50 7.05 1.76 5.20
N GLN A 51 7.39 0.59 4.68
CA GLN A 51 8.71 -0.02 4.83
C GLN A 51 9.82 0.89 4.24
N LEU A 52 9.60 1.49 3.07
CA LEU A 52 10.54 2.46 2.51
C LEU A 52 10.68 3.71 3.39
N GLN A 53 9.60 4.18 4.02
CA GLN A 53 9.65 5.33 4.92
C GLN A 53 10.47 5.02 6.18
N LEU A 54 10.31 3.83 6.75
CA LEU A 54 11.08 3.37 7.92
C LEU A 54 12.56 3.17 7.58
N LEU A 55 12.85 2.58 6.42
CA LEU A 55 14.21 2.31 5.95
C LEU A 55 14.84 3.50 5.19
N ALA A 56 14.17 4.65 5.12
CA ALA A 56 14.58 5.74 4.25
C ALA A 56 16.03 6.18 4.51
N THR A 57 16.38 6.46 5.77
CA THR A 57 17.72 6.91 6.15
C THR A 57 18.82 5.91 5.77
N PRO A 58 18.79 4.64 6.22
CA PRO A 58 19.84 3.69 5.87
C PRO A 58 19.90 3.38 4.37
N LEU A 59 18.77 3.40 3.66
CA LEU A 59 18.75 3.20 2.21
C LEU A 59 19.37 4.39 1.47
N LEU A 60 19.08 5.63 1.87
CA LEU A 60 19.67 6.81 1.25
C LEU A 60 21.20 6.82 1.41
N THR A 61 21.71 6.46 2.59
CA THR A 61 23.15 6.31 2.82
C THR A 61 23.74 5.31 1.83
N LYS A 62 23.16 4.11 1.71
CA LYS A 62 23.65 3.09 0.78
C LYS A 62 23.57 3.56 -0.67
N ILE A 63 22.44 4.13 -1.11
CA ILE A 63 22.29 4.55 -2.51
C ILE A 63 23.35 5.59 -2.87
N ASN A 64 23.63 6.54 -1.97
CA ASN A 64 24.68 7.55 -2.15
C ASN A 64 26.11 6.97 -2.25
N GLU A 65 26.34 5.71 -1.85
CA GLU A 65 27.62 5.02 -2.08
C GLU A 65 27.78 4.53 -3.53
N TYR A 66 26.66 4.29 -4.24
CA TYR A 66 26.64 3.76 -5.61
C TYR A 66 26.43 4.84 -6.68
N VAL A 67 25.79 5.96 -6.32
CA VAL A 67 25.51 7.04 -7.28
C VAL A 67 26.60 8.11 -7.25
N GLN A 68 26.92 8.67 -8.42
CA GLN A 68 27.93 9.73 -8.55
C GLN A 68 27.31 11.02 -9.08
N GLY A 69 27.80 12.15 -8.56
CA GLY A 69 27.45 13.50 -9.05
C GLY A 69 26.15 14.09 -8.50
N ILE A 70 25.38 13.33 -7.73
CA ILE A 70 24.13 13.77 -7.09
C ILE A 70 24.09 13.19 -5.67
N GLU A 71 23.91 14.06 -4.67
CA GLU A 71 23.58 13.64 -3.31
C GLU A 71 22.06 13.52 -3.18
N ILE A 72 21.57 12.32 -2.91
CA ILE A 72 20.15 12.05 -2.77
C ILE A 72 19.70 12.42 -1.37
N THR A 73 18.67 13.26 -1.29
CA THR A 73 18.21 13.88 -0.05
C THR A 73 16.94 13.26 0.53
N GLY A 74 16.27 12.37 -0.22
CA GLY A 74 15.02 11.77 0.22
C GLY A 74 14.31 10.92 -0.82
N PHE A 75 13.24 10.26 -0.39
CA PHE A 75 12.31 9.55 -1.26
C PHE A 75 10.99 10.30 -1.39
N ILE A 76 10.41 10.27 -2.60
CA ILE A 76 9.02 10.65 -2.83
C ILE A 76 8.29 9.46 -3.43
N VAL A 77 7.43 8.84 -2.62
CA VAL A 77 6.57 7.75 -3.08
C VAL A 77 5.45 8.34 -3.95
N ARG A 78 5.53 8.05 -5.25
CA ARG A 78 4.43 8.29 -6.18
C ARG A 78 3.37 7.21 -5.96
N PRO A 79 2.08 7.57 -5.95
CA PRO A 79 1.04 6.57 -5.97
C PRO A 79 1.17 5.75 -7.27
N HIS A 80 1.26 4.42 -7.15
CA HIS A 80 1.07 3.50 -8.27
C HIS A 80 -0.39 3.58 -8.71
N ALA A 81 -0.71 4.61 -9.48
CA ALA A 81 -2.07 4.88 -9.91
C ALA A 81 -2.36 4.08 -11.18
N THR A 82 -2.35 2.76 -11.07
CA THR A 82 -2.95 1.93 -12.11
C THR A 82 -4.45 2.15 -11.99
N ARG A 83 -4.99 3.02 -12.86
CA ARG A 83 -6.41 3.36 -12.84
C ARG A 83 -7.23 2.12 -13.10
N VAL A 84 -8.37 2.01 -12.42
CA VAL A 84 -9.36 0.99 -12.75
C VAL A 84 -9.74 1.17 -14.22
N PRO A 85 -9.77 0.09 -15.03
CA PRO A 85 -10.14 0.19 -16.43
C PRO A 85 -11.52 0.82 -16.56
N ARG A 86 -11.67 1.81 -17.45
CA ARG A 86 -12.94 2.57 -17.59
C ARG A 86 -14.16 1.68 -17.74
N LEU A 87 -14.01 0.59 -18.49
CA LEU A 87 -15.07 -0.37 -18.73
C LEU A 87 -15.60 -1.02 -17.44
N VAL A 88 -14.73 -1.28 -16.45
CA VAL A 88 -15.13 -1.78 -15.13
C VAL A 88 -15.93 -0.73 -14.37
N THR A 89 -15.52 0.54 -14.43
CA THR A 89 -16.25 1.65 -13.79
C THR A 89 -17.61 1.89 -14.45
N GLU A 90 -17.68 1.84 -15.78
CA GLU A 90 -18.93 2.04 -16.55
C GLU A 90 -19.94 0.91 -16.33
N LYS A 91 -19.46 -0.33 -16.17
CA LYS A 91 -20.29 -1.52 -15.96
C LYS A 91 -20.40 -1.94 -14.50
N TRP A 92 -19.98 -1.08 -13.56
CA TRP A 92 -19.90 -1.42 -12.15
C TRP A 92 -21.23 -1.87 -11.55
N GLY A 93 -22.32 -1.16 -11.90
CA GLY A 93 -23.68 -1.52 -11.50
C GLY A 93 -24.12 -2.89 -12.00
N ASP A 94 -23.77 -3.22 -13.23
CA ASP A 94 -24.10 -4.53 -13.82
C ASP A 94 -23.28 -5.64 -13.17
N LEU A 95 -22.01 -5.36 -12.84
CA LEU A 95 -21.06 -6.31 -12.24
C LEU A 95 -21.45 -6.68 -10.79
N LEU A 96 -21.76 -5.69 -9.95
CA LEU A 96 -22.09 -5.93 -8.53
C LEU A 96 -23.57 -6.09 -8.24
N GLY A 97 -24.46 -5.64 -9.12
CA GLY A 97 -25.87 -5.48 -8.80
C GLY A 97 -26.13 -4.14 -8.10
N ARG A 98 -27.36 -3.62 -8.25
CA ARG A 98 -27.76 -2.28 -7.78
C ARG A 98 -27.71 -2.14 -6.25
N ASP A 99 -27.88 -3.26 -5.55
CA ASP A 99 -27.80 -3.40 -4.10
C ASP A 99 -26.41 -3.02 -3.53
N LEU A 100 -25.33 -3.36 -4.25
CA LEU A 100 -23.96 -3.12 -3.78
C LEU A 100 -23.24 -2.00 -4.53
N ALA A 101 -23.66 -1.66 -5.76
CA ALA A 101 -22.96 -0.71 -6.62
C ALA A 101 -22.87 0.71 -6.04
N ASP A 102 -23.89 1.15 -5.28
CA ASP A 102 -23.88 2.46 -4.60
C ASP A 102 -23.09 2.43 -3.28
N LEU A 103 -22.88 1.23 -2.72
CA LEU A 103 -22.21 1.03 -1.44
C LEU A 103 -20.72 0.70 -1.58
N ILE A 104 -20.27 0.33 -2.77
CA ILE A 104 -18.90 -0.07 -3.04
C ILE A 104 -18.42 0.65 -4.28
N VAL A 105 -17.31 1.36 -4.16
CA VAL A 105 -16.72 2.10 -5.28
C VAL A 105 -15.35 1.54 -5.64
N PRO A 106 -15.05 1.35 -6.94
CA PRO A 106 -13.73 0.98 -7.38
C PRO A 106 -12.81 2.21 -7.27
N VAL A 107 -11.61 2.03 -6.73
CA VAL A 107 -10.70 3.14 -6.39
C VAL A 107 -9.48 3.11 -7.30
N THR A 108 -8.72 2.02 -7.26
CA THR A 108 -7.47 1.83 -8.01
C THR A 108 -7.26 0.33 -8.29
N LEU A 109 -6.21 0.00 -9.04
CA LEU A 109 -5.64 -1.34 -9.03
C LEU A 109 -4.38 -1.36 -8.14
N GLY A 110 -4.30 -2.32 -7.23
CA GLY A 110 -3.12 -2.66 -6.43
C GLY A 110 -2.28 -3.76 -7.10
N ARG A 111 -1.24 -4.24 -6.40
CA ARG A 111 -0.33 -5.34 -6.79
C ARG A 111 -0.11 -5.44 -8.29
N HIS A 112 0.69 -4.54 -8.86
CA HIS A 112 1.05 -4.49 -10.29
C HIS A 112 -0.14 -4.41 -11.26
N GLY A 113 -1.26 -3.79 -10.84
CA GLY A 113 -2.46 -3.73 -11.66
C GLY A 113 -3.26 -5.04 -11.70
N GLN A 114 -2.95 -6.00 -10.83
CA GLN A 114 -3.61 -7.31 -10.78
C GLN A 114 -4.67 -7.41 -9.69
N GLU A 115 -4.69 -6.46 -8.77
CA GLU A 115 -5.60 -6.46 -7.63
C GLU A 115 -6.59 -5.32 -7.76
N LEU A 116 -7.89 -5.59 -7.77
CA LEU A 116 -8.90 -4.52 -7.76
C LEU A 116 -9.07 -3.98 -6.33
N VAL A 117 -8.75 -2.70 -6.12
CA VAL A 117 -8.94 -2.03 -4.83
C VAL A 117 -10.26 -1.27 -4.85
N THR A 118 -11.11 -1.56 -3.87
CA THR A 118 -12.44 -0.98 -3.72
C THR A 118 -12.65 -0.46 -2.32
N LYS A 119 -13.51 0.54 -2.18
CA LYS A 119 -13.94 1.09 -0.88
C LYS A 119 -15.40 0.77 -0.64
N ALA A 120 -15.70 0.14 0.50
CA ALA A 120 -17.07 -0.07 0.95
C ALA A 120 -17.52 1.05 1.91
N LEU A 121 -18.79 1.45 1.84
CA LEU A 121 -19.39 2.41 2.76
C LEU A 121 -19.76 1.77 4.10
N THR A 122 -20.10 0.48 4.11
CA THR A 122 -20.50 -0.27 5.30
C THR A 122 -19.79 -1.63 5.40
N PRO A 123 -19.60 -2.18 6.62
CA PRO A 123 -19.07 -3.54 6.80
C PRO A 123 -19.94 -4.63 6.19
N GLU A 124 -21.26 -4.46 6.18
CA GLU A 124 -22.19 -5.45 5.63
C GLU A 124 -22.01 -5.56 4.11
N ALA A 125 -21.94 -4.43 3.41
CA ALA A 125 -21.68 -4.40 1.96
C ALA A 125 -20.31 -5.01 1.64
N ARG A 126 -19.30 -4.74 2.47
CA ARG A 126 -17.96 -5.34 2.36
C ARG A 126 -18.03 -6.87 2.44
N ASP A 127 -18.70 -7.39 3.45
CA ASP A 127 -18.76 -8.82 3.70
C ASP A 127 -19.58 -9.54 2.62
N GLU A 128 -20.67 -8.93 2.16
CA GLU A 128 -21.48 -9.44 1.06
C GLU A 128 -20.72 -9.45 -0.27
N ALA A 129 -20.02 -8.37 -0.61
CA ALA A 129 -19.18 -8.34 -1.80
C ALA A 129 -18.00 -9.31 -1.71
N LYS A 130 -17.44 -9.55 -0.52
CA LYS A 130 -16.42 -10.57 -0.32
C LYS A 130 -16.97 -11.97 -0.60
N GLN A 131 -18.19 -12.28 -0.17
CA GLN A 131 -18.85 -13.56 -0.49
C GLN A 131 -19.09 -13.72 -1.99
N ARG A 132 -19.45 -12.63 -2.69
CA ARG A 132 -19.72 -12.61 -4.14
C ARG A 132 -18.47 -12.42 -5.00
N SER A 133 -17.31 -12.19 -4.39
CA SER A 133 -16.07 -11.83 -5.08
C SER A 133 -15.63 -12.81 -6.19
N PRO A 134 -15.75 -14.15 -6.05
CA PRO A 134 -15.29 -15.06 -7.11
C PRO A 134 -16.08 -14.88 -8.40
N GLU A 135 -17.40 -14.70 -8.28
CA GLU A 135 -18.30 -14.51 -9.42
C GLU A 135 -18.12 -13.12 -10.04
N ILE A 136 -17.98 -12.08 -9.23
CA ILE A 136 -17.73 -10.72 -9.74
C ILE A 136 -16.38 -10.64 -10.47
N LEU A 137 -15.32 -11.27 -9.93
CA LEU A 137 -14.03 -11.35 -10.59
C LEU A 137 -14.10 -12.11 -11.92
N ARG A 138 -14.86 -13.21 -11.99
CA ARG A 138 -15.11 -13.93 -13.24
C ARG A 138 -15.72 -12.99 -14.29
N ARG A 139 -16.77 -12.24 -13.92
CA ARG A 139 -17.45 -11.29 -14.81
C ARG A 139 -16.55 -10.12 -15.22
N ILE A 140 -15.68 -9.63 -14.34
CA ILE A 140 -14.68 -8.60 -14.67
C ILE A 140 -13.68 -9.13 -15.70
N ARG A 141 -13.19 -10.36 -15.54
CA ARG A 141 -12.28 -10.98 -16.51
C ARG A 141 -12.94 -11.21 -17.86
N GLU A 142 -14.20 -11.63 -17.88
CA GLU A 142 -14.98 -11.75 -19.12
C GLU A 142 -15.19 -10.39 -19.80
N LEU A 143 -15.45 -9.34 -19.03
CA LEU A 143 -15.64 -7.99 -19.54
C LEU A 143 -14.36 -7.42 -20.15
N LEU A 144 -13.20 -7.69 -19.54
CA LEU A 144 -11.91 -7.15 -19.97
C LEU A 144 -11.18 -8.05 -20.99
N GLY A 145 -11.58 -9.32 -21.12
CA GLY A 145 -11.01 -10.27 -22.06
C GLY A 145 -9.51 -10.50 -21.86
N GLU A 146 -8.78 -10.63 -22.95
CA GLU A 146 -7.32 -10.89 -22.97
C GLU A 146 -6.48 -9.77 -22.34
N HIS A 147 -7.06 -8.58 -22.17
CA HIS A 147 -6.39 -7.44 -21.54
C HIS A 147 -6.58 -7.41 -20.02
N CYS A 148 -7.26 -8.41 -19.44
CA CYS A 148 -7.49 -8.45 -18.00
C CYS A 148 -6.24 -8.88 -17.24
N THR A 149 -5.62 -7.94 -16.54
CA THR A 149 -4.56 -8.23 -15.56
C THR A 149 -5.12 -8.55 -14.18
N ILE A 150 -6.41 -8.25 -13.92
CA ILE A 150 -7.05 -8.36 -12.61
C ILE A 150 -7.26 -9.83 -12.24
N SER A 151 -6.41 -10.34 -11.36
CA SER A 151 -6.42 -11.70 -10.87
C SER A 151 -7.04 -11.80 -9.47
N SER A 152 -7.07 -10.72 -8.70
CA SER A 152 -7.56 -10.74 -7.32
C SER A 152 -8.40 -9.53 -6.95
N TRP A 153 -9.19 -9.72 -5.90
CA TRP A 153 -9.92 -8.67 -5.19
C TRP A 153 -9.81 -8.95 -3.69
N PRO A 154 -8.63 -8.75 -3.10
CA PRO A 154 -8.39 -8.97 -1.68
C PRO A 154 -9.17 -7.94 -0.86
N GLY A 155 -9.73 -8.42 0.24
CA GLY A 155 -10.43 -7.66 1.29
C GLY A 155 -10.70 -6.19 1.00
N LEU A 156 -11.90 -5.91 0.50
CA LEU A 156 -12.50 -4.58 0.47
C LEU A 156 -12.14 -3.80 1.75
N GLY A 157 -11.22 -2.86 1.65
CA GLY A 157 -10.70 -2.16 2.82
C GLY A 157 -11.83 -1.48 3.58
N LEU A 158 -11.92 -1.71 4.88
CA LEU A 158 -12.66 -0.78 5.75
C LEU A 158 -11.88 0.53 5.82
N ARG A 159 -12.54 1.59 6.32
CA ARG A 159 -11.85 2.84 6.67
C ARG A 159 -10.59 2.51 7.48
N PRO A 160 -9.46 3.20 7.22
CA PRO A 160 -8.25 3.01 8.01
C PRO A 160 -8.60 3.15 9.49
N VAL A 161 -8.23 2.14 10.28
CA VAL A 161 -8.31 2.23 11.73
C VAL A 161 -7.10 3.04 12.16
N THR A 162 -7.34 4.28 12.57
CA THR A 162 -6.31 5.10 13.22
C THR A 162 -6.18 4.59 14.65
N VAL A 163 -5.08 3.89 14.95
CA VAL A 163 -4.71 3.56 16.32
C VAL A 163 -3.97 4.76 16.89
N LEU A 164 -4.55 5.39 17.90
CA LEU A 164 -3.92 6.48 18.62
C LEU A 164 -3.24 5.91 19.86
N VAL A 165 -1.92 5.82 19.83
CA VAL A 165 -1.12 5.38 20.98
C VAL A 165 -0.87 6.59 21.86
N ALA A 166 -1.54 6.66 23.01
CA ALA A 166 -1.27 7.67 24.01
C ALA A 166 0.01 7.29 24.77
N ALA A 167 1.13 7.93 24.44
CA ALA A 167 2.40 7.73 25.12
C ALA A 167 2.98 9.07 25.60
N SER A 168 3.87 8.99 26.60
CA SER A 168 4.67 10.14 27.05
C SER A 168 5.58 10.62 25.89
N PRO A 169 5.88 11.93 25.75
CA PRO A 169 6.77 12.44 24.71
C PRO A 169 8.16 11.79 24.68
N ASP A 170 8.60 11.26 25.83
CA ASP A 170 9.90 10.61 26.02
C ASP A 170 9.83 9.08 25.86
N TRP A 171 8.86 8.53 25.14
CA TRP A 171 8.67 7.09 25.03
C TRP A 171 9.71 6.45 24.10
N PRO A 172 10.63 5.61 24.60
CA PRO A 172 11.73 5.05 23.81
C PRO A 172 11.31 3.89 22.90
N ASP A 173 10.14 3.29 23.12
CA ASP A 173 9.73 2.04 22.47
C ASP A 173 8.81 2.24 21.25
N GLN A 174 8.75 3.46 20.70
CA GLN A 174 7.96 3.75 19.49
C GLN A 174 8.34 2.80 18.35
N GLN A 175 9.64 2.60 18.12
CA GLN A 175 10.15 1.72 17.07
C GLN A 175 9.68 0.27 17.28
N ALA A 176 9.69 -0.24 18.52
CA ALA A 176 9.28 -1.60 18.81
C ALA A 176 7.78 -1.83 18.54
N VAL A 177 6.93 -0.82 18.81
CA VAL A 177 5.50 -0.92 18.48
C VAL A 177 5.26 -0.81 16.98
N GLU A 178 5.99 0.06 16.28
CA GLU A 178 5.95 0.11 14.82
C GLU A 178 6.38 -1.22 14.20
N ASP A 179 7.45 -1.84 14.70
CA ASP A 179 7.97 -3.12 14.23
C ASP A 179 6.97 -4.26 14.46
N ILE A 180 6.35 -4.35 15.65
CA ILE A 180 5.31 -5.36 15.95
C ILE A 180 4.08 -5.17 15.07
N LEU A 181 3.66 -3.92 14.83
CA LEU A 181 2.54 -3.63 13.94
C LEU A 181 2.87 -3.99 12.49
N LEU A 182 4.11 -3.77 12.07
CA LEU A 182 4.60 -4.17 10.74
C LEU A 182 4.61 -5.70 10.60
N GLU A 183 5.13 -6.42 11.60
CA GLU A 183 5.17 -7.88 11.64
C GLU A 183 3.76 -8.47 11.59
N THR A 184 2.85 -7.91 12.40
CA THR A 184 1.42 -8.26 12.42
C THR A 184 0.73 -7.96 11.07
N TRP A 185 1.17 -6.91 10.36
CA TRP A 185 0.62 -6.51 9.06
C TRP A 185 1.10 -7.42 7.91
N HIS A 186 2.33 -7.93 7.98
CA HIS A 186 2.87 -8.88 7.00
C HIS A 186 2.23 -10.27 7.11
N ASP A 187 1.68 -10.61 8.28
CA ASP A 187 0.94 -11.85 8.47
C ASP A 187 -0.54 -11.68 8.03
N GLU A 188 -0.86 -12.05 6.78
CA GLU A 188 -2.21 -11.93 6.17
C GLU A 188 -3.34 -12.71 6.92
N ARG A 189 -3.09 -13.21 8.13
CA ARG A 189 -3.99 -14.06 8.94
C ARG A 189 -4.39 -13.51 10.31
N VAL A 190 -4.22 -12.23 10.60
CA VAL A 190 -4.59 -11.71 11.92
C VAL A 190 -6.10 -11.44 12.03
N VAL A 191 -6.84 -12.45 12.48
CA VAL A 191 -8.10 -12.26 13.20
C VAL A 191 -7.76 -11.73 14.58
N LEU A 192 -7.99 -10.44 14.84
CA LEU A 192 -7.92 -9.89 16.19
C LEU A 192 -9.00 -10.57 17.06
N ARG A 193 -8.62 -11.61 17.79
CA ARG A 193 -9.34 -12.13 18.96
C ARG A 193 -8.44 -11.98 20.17
N GLY A 194 -8.70 -10.94 20.95
CA GLY A 194 -8.11 -10.71 22.28
C GLY A 194 -9.06 -9.84 23.11
N PRO A 195 -9.18 -10.06 24.43
CA PRO A 195 -10.31 -9.58 25.21
C PRO A 195 -10.24 -8.06 25.42
N LEU A 196 -11.37 -7.38 25.20
CA LEU A 196 -11.60 -6.03 25.71
C LEU A 196 -11.60 -6.11 27.25
N VAL A 197 -10.46 -5.83 27.86
CA VAL A 197 -10.40 -5.55 29.30
C VAL A 197 -10.84 -4.09 29.48
N ASN A 198 -12.15 -3.91 29.69
CA ASN A 198 -12.69 -2.72 30.33
C ASN A 198 -12.37 -2.82 31.82
N GLU A 199 -11.21 -2.32 32.25
CA GLU A 199 -10.97 -2.05 33.67
C GLU A 199 -11.23 -0.58 33.95
N THR A 200 -12.44 -0.33 34.48
CA THR A 200 -12.77 0.91 35.18
C THR A 200 -12.12 0.86 36.55
N VAL A 201 -10.99 1.56 36.73
CA VAL A 201 -10.44 1.77 38.08
C VAL A 201 -11.05 3.04 38.65
N GLY A 202 -12.00 2.85 39.57
CA GLY A 202 -12.61 3.92 40.36
C GLY A 202 -11.63 4.45 41.41
N PHE A 203 -11.46 5.77 41.45
CA PHE A 203 -10.77 6.44 42.55
C PHE A 203 -11.71 6.53 43.75
N GLY A 204 -11.47 5.70 44.76
CA GLY A 204 -12.00 5.89 46.11
C GLY A 204 -11.06 6.80 46.91
N LEU A 205 -11.52 8.00 47.21
CA LEU A 205 -10.92 8.89 48.21
C LEU A 205 -11.30 8.39 49.61
N SER A 206 -10.32 8.07 50.45
CA SER A 206 -10.33 8.24 51.91
C SER A 206 -8.90 8.14 52.44
#